data_AF-A0A6F9B3E2-F1
#
_entry.id   AF-A0A6F9B3E2-F1
#
_cell.length_a   1.000
_cell.length_b   1.000
_cell.length_c   1.000
_cell.angle_alpha   90.00
_cell.angle_beta   90.00
_cell.angle_gamma   90.00
#
_symmetry.space_group_name_H-M   'P 1'
#
loop_
_entity.id
_entity.type
_entity.pdbx_description
1 polymer ?
#
loop_
_entity_poly.entity_id
_entity_poly.type
_entity_poly.pdbx_seq_one_letter_code
_entity_poly.pdbx_strand_id
1 'polypeptide(L)'
;MLWCLAVLQLFLAPALLDCPEGSRDFREEQCSQFDGSDFQGKRYKWLPYYGADNPCELNCIPRGENFFYRHKTAVVDGTPCHPGRKD
;
A
#
# COMPACT_ATOMS: atom_id res chain seq x y z
N MET A 1 16.31 -3.56 4.22
CA MET A 1 14.98 -3.29 4.81
C MET A 1 15.09 -2.06 5.68
N LEU A 2 15.14 -0.89 5.04
CA LEU A 2 15.16 0.41 5.71
C LEU A 2 13.78 1.01 5.53
N TRP A 3 13.05 0.96 6.63
CA TRP A 3 11.74 1.50 6.86
C TRP A 3 11.91 3.01 6.92
N CYS A 4 10.99 3.79 6.34
CA CYS A 4 11.04 5.25 6.39
C CYS A 4 10.66 5.77 7.79
N LEU A 5 11.33 5.29 8.85
CA LEU A 5 11.15 5.69 10.24
C LEU A 5 12.49 5.59 10.99
N ALA A 6 13.45 6.43 10.61
CA ALA A 6 14.55 6.98 11.42
C ALA A 6 15.35 7.82 10.41
N VAL A 7 15.26 9.15 10.40
CA VAL A 7 16.08 9.99 11.27
C VAL A 7 15.29 11.27 11.61
N LEU A 8 14.68 11.29 12.80
CA LEU A 8 14.56 12.56 13.53
C LEU A 8 15.99 12.95 13.89
N GLN A 9 16.62 13.80 13.08
CA GLN A 9 17.78 14.63 13.42
C GLN A 9 18.37 15.29 12.16
N LEU A 10 18.06 16.58 12.00
CA LEU A 10 18.98 17.70 11.75
C LEU A 10 18.42 18.70 10.72
N PHE A 11 17.81 19.75 11.27
CA PHE A 11 17.86 21.15 10.86
C PHE A 11 17.68 21.54 9.37
N LEU A 12 16.55 22.20 9.10
CA LEU A 12 16.25 23.11 7.98
C LEU A 12 16.31 22.53 6.55
N ALA A 13 15.14 22.15 6.03
CA ALA A 13 14.78 22.40 4.62
C ALA A 13 13.24 22.42 4.49
N PRO A 14 12.61 23.57 4.15
CA PRO A 14 11.20 23.59 3.80
C PRO A 14 11.05 23.12 2.34
N ALA A 15 10.15 22.14 2.14
CA ALA A 15 9.73 21.54 0.87
C ALA A 15 10.61 20.41 0.30
N LEU A 16 9.94 19.31 -0.07
CA LEU A 16 10.41 18.18 -0.88
C LEU A 16 11.17 17.04 -0.17
N LEU A 17 10.55 16.44 0.85
CA LEU A 17 10.70 15.01 1.09
C LEU A 17 9.59 14.28 0.32
N ASP A 18 9.55 14.45 -1.01
CA ASP A 18 8.90 13.48 -1.85
C ASP A 18 9.75 12.21 -1.78
N CYS A 19 9.13 11.09 -1.41
CA CYS A 19 9.82 9.81 -1.38
C CYS A 19 10.51 9.58 -2.74
N PRO A 20 11.74 9.04 -2.77
CA PRO A 20 12.49 8.88 -4.02
C PRO A 20 11.64 8.14 -5.05
N GLU A 21 11.66 8.59 -6.30
CA GLU A 21 10.95 7.94 -7.41
C GLU A 21 11.33 6.44 -7.46
N GLY A 22 10.39 5.57 -7.09
CA GLY A 22 10.63 4.15 -6.81
C GLY A 22 10.39 3.70 -5.36
N SER A 23 10.00 4.60 -4.46
CA SER A 23 9.47 4.23 -3.14
C SER A 23 8.20 3.43 -3.34
N ARG A 24 8.20 2.17 -2.90
CA ARG A 24 7.01 1.32 -2.93
C ARG A 24 5.87 1.99 -2.18
N ASP A 25 4.70 1.97 -2.81
CA ASP A 25 3.46 2.39 -2.18
C ASP A 25 3.23 1.52 -0.93
N PHE A 26 3.04 2.15 0.23
CA PHE A 26 2.78 1.44 1.50
C PHE A 26 1.57 0.51 1.38
N ARG A 27 0.60 0.82 0.52
CA ARG A 27 -0.54 -0.06 0.24
C ARG A 27 -0.13 -1.26 -0.61
N GLU A 28 0.77 -1.09 -1.58
CA GLU A 28 1.33 -2.19 -2.37
C GLU A 28 2.07 -3.18 -1.46
N GLU A 29 2.88 -2.70 -0.52
CA GLU A 29 3.56 -3.56 0.45
C GLU A 29 2.57 -4.38 1.27
N GLN A 30 1.49 -3.75 1.75
CA GLN A 30 0.43 -4.44 2.48
C GLN A 30 -0.29 -5.51 1.65
N CYS A 31 -0.59 -5.26 0.37
CA CYS A 31 -1.14 -6.28 -0.52
C CYS A 31 -0.14 -7.42 -0.77
N SER A 32 1.15 -7.11 -0.92
CA SER A 32 2.20 -8.10 -1.17
C SER A 32 2.40 -9.10 -0.01
N GLN A 33 1.91 -8.80 1.19
CA GLN A 33 1.91 -9.75 2.32
C GLN A 33 1.10 -11.01 2.02
N PHE A 34 0.17 -10.95 1.05
CA PHE A 34 -0.69 -12.06 0.64
C PHE A 34 -0.16 -12.76 -0.62
N ASP A 35 0.95 -12.30 -1.20
CA ASP A 35 1.55 -12.93 -2.38
C ASP A 35 1.89 -14.38 -2.10
N GLY A 36 1.59 -15.26 -3.06
CA GLY A 36 1.88 -16.69 -2.93
C GLY A 36 1.02 -17.43 -1.91
N SER A 37 0.14 -16.75 -1.18
CA SER A 37 -0.85 -17.39 -0.31
C SER A 37 -1.89 -18.12 -1.14
N ASP A 38 -2.30 -19.31 -0.70
CA ASP A 38 -3.37 -20.06 -1.33
C ASP A 38 -4.70 -19.32 -1.17
N PHE A 39 -5.27 -18.90 -2.29
CA PHE A 39 -6.58 -18.26 -2.39
C PHE A 39 -7.41 -19.04 -3.42
N GLN A 40 -8.42 -19.75 -2.93
CA GLN A 40 -9.29 -20.58 -3.77
C GLN A 40 -8.52 -21.59 -4.66
N GLY A 41 -7.45 -22.19 -4.11
CA GLY A 41 -6.61 -23.18 -4.80
C GLY A 41 -5.64 -22.60 -5.83
N LYS A 42 -5.46 -21.27 -5.85
CA LYS A 42 -4.48 -20.58 -6.70
C LYS A 42 -3.61 -19.65 -5.86
N ARG A 43 -2.42 -19.35 -6.36
CA ARG A 43 -1.49 -18.41 -5.75
C ARG A 43 -1.36 -17.19 -6.65
N TYR A 44 -1.58 -16.03 -6.06
CA TYR A 44 -1.60 -14.77 -6.78
C TYR A 44 -0.47 -13.84 -6.35
N LYS A 45 -0.18 -12.86 -7.21
CA LYS A 45 0.44 -11.61 -6.80
C LYS A 45 -0.66 -10.57 -6.66
N TRP A 46 -0.68 -9.86 -5.55
CA TRP A 46 -1.72 -8.89 -5.21
C TRP A 46 -1.23 -7.47 -5.43
N LEU A 47 -2.08 -6.67 -6.07
CA LEU A 47 -1.85 -5.25 -6.34
C LEU A 47 -2.90 -4.41 -5.60
N PRO A 48 -2.61 -3.16 -5.22
CA PRO A 48 -3.58 -2.31 -4.54
C PRO A 48 -4.79 -1.99 -5.45
N TYR A 49 -5.99 -2.03 -4.87
CA TYR A 49 -7.23 -1.61 -5.52
C TYR A 49 -7.81 -0.37 -4.82
N TYR A 50 -8.03 0.69 -5.60
CA TYR A 50 -8.44 2.01 -5.11
C TYR A 50 -9.91 2.35 -5.39
N GLY A 51 -10.64 1.48 -6.10
CA GLY A 51 -12.02 1.74 -6.54
C GLY A 51 -13.11 1.27 -5.57
N ALA A 52 -12.76 0.89 -4.34
CA ALA A 52 -13.72 0.43 -3.34
C ALA A 52 -14.48 1.59 -2.72
N ASP A 53 -15.70 1.33 -2.24
CA ASP A 53 -16.56 2.35 -1.60
C ASP A 53 -15.88 3.00 -0.38
N ASN A 54 -15.13 2.22 0.39
CA ASN A 54 -14.28 2.71 1.47
C ASN A 54 -12.80 2.72 1.04
N PRO A 55 -12.21 3.90 0.77
CA PRO A 55 -10.82 4.00 0.30
C PRO A 55 -9.79 3.60 1.35
N CYS A 56 -10.15 3.62 2.64
CA CYS A 56 -9.27 3.24 3.73
C CYS A 56 -9.22 1.72 3.96
N GLU A 57 -10.09 0.92 3.34
CA GLU A 57 -9.99 -0.53 3.41
C GLU A 57 -8.82 -1.06 2.56
N LEU A 58 -8.19 -2.14 3.01
CA LEU A 58 -7.14 -2.82 2.23
C LEU A 58 -7.78 -3.76 1.22
N ASN A 59 -8.18 -3.19 0.08
CA ASN A 59 -8.63 -3.92 -1.09
C ASN A 59 -7.47 -4.18 -2.04
N CYS A 60 -7.37 -5.42 -2.55
CA CYS A 60 -6.32 -5.82 -3.48
C CYS A 60 -6.92 -6.56 -4.69
N ILE A 61 -6.29 -6.41 -5.87
CA ILE A 61 -6.63 -7.10 -7.12
C ILE A 61 -5.54 -8.12 -7.46
N PRO A 62 -5.86 -9.38 -7.78
CA PRO A 62 -4.86 -10.33 -8.22
C PRO A 62 -4.38 -9.97 -9.62
N ARG A 63 -3.06 -10.02 -9.83
CA ARG A 63 -2.43 -9.71 -11.11
C ARG A 63 -2.97 -10.64 -12.20
N GLY A 64 -3.63 -10.05 -13.20
CA GLY A 64 -4.18 -10.78 -14.35
C GLY A 64 -5.61 -11.27 -14.18
N GLU A 65 -6.28 -10.91 -13.07
CA GLU A 65 -7.68 -11.23 -12.80
C GLU A 65 -8.52 -9.94 -12.74
N ASN A 66 -9.85 -10.06 -12.88
CA ASN A 66 -10.79 -8.92 -12.93
C ASN A 66 -11.66 -8.76 -11.67
N PHE A 67 -11.23 -9.32 -10.54
CA PHE A 67 -11.92 -9.19 -9.26
C PHE A 67 -11.01 -8.56 -8.22
N PHE A 68 -11.57 -7.89 -7.21
CA PHE A 68 -10.82 -7.45 -6.05
C PHE A 68 -11.30 -8.20 -4.81
N TYR A 69 -10.47 -8.22 -3.78
CA TYR A 69 -10.79 -8.81 -2.49
C TYR A 69 -10.31 -7.91 -1.35
N ARG A 70 -11.15 -7.79 -0.32
CA ARG A 70 -10.83 -7.04 0.89
C ARG A 70 -10.04 -7.93 1.86
N HIS A 71 -8.73 -7.71 1.93
CA HIS A 71 -7.84 -8.46 2.82
C HIS A 71 -7.90 -7.96 4.27
N LYS A 72 -8.08 -6.66 4.48
CA LYS A 72 -8.24 -6.06 5.82
C LYS A 72 -9.29 -4.95 5.80
N THR A 73 -9.91 -4.72 6.95
CA THR A 73 -10.91 -3.65 7.16
C THR A 73 -10.30 -2.25 7.14
N ALA A 74 -8.97 -2.13 7.23
CA ALA A 74 -8.26 -0.86 7.16
C ALA A 74 -6.83 -1.07 6.65
N VAL A 75 -6.29 -0.07 5.97
CA VAL A 75 -4.86 0.09 5.76
C VAL A 75 -4.15 0.42 7.08
N VAL A 76 -2.86 0.14 7.16
CA VAL A 76 -2.03 0.48 8.32
C VAL A 76 -1.87 2.00 8.44
N ASP A 77 -1.86 2.51 9.67
CA ASP A 77 -1.66 3.94 9.98
C ASP A 77 -0.47 4.53 9.22
N GLY A 78 -0.67 5.74 8.68
CA GLY A 78 0.32 6.42 7.83
C GLY A 78 0.27 6.01 6.35
N THR A 79 -0.55 5.02 5.98
CA THR A 79 -0.87 4.74 4.57
C THR A 79 -2.01 5.64 4.13
N PRO A 80 -1.86 6.44 3.05
CA PRO A 80 -2.94 7.28 2.59
C PRO A 80 -4.13 6.45 2.06
N CYS A 81 -5.35 6.86 2.39
CA CYS A 81 -6.55 6.20 1.87
C CYS A 81 -6.72 6.51 0.38
N HIS A 82 -6.37 7.74 -0.02
CA HIS A 82 -6.43 8.17 -1.41
C HIS A 82 -5.04 8.34 -2.02
N PRO A 83 -4.79 7.82 -3.24
CA PRO A 83 -3.56 8.09 -3.96
C PRO A 83 -3.29 9.60 -4.07
N GLY A 84 -2.09 10.03 -3.70
CA GLY A 84 -1.67 11.43 -3.83
C GLY A 84 -2.31 12.40 -2.84
N ARG A 85 -3.02 11.93 -1.80
CA ARG A 85 -3.47 12.77 -0.68
C ARG A 85 -2.71 12.46 0.60
N LYS A 86 -2.68 13.46 1.49
CA LYS A 86 -2.23 13.36 2.88
C LYS A 86 -3.46 13.43 3.76
N ASP A 87 -4.24 12.36 3.76
CA ASP A 87 -5.41 12.17 4.61
C ASP A 87 -5.04 11.76 6.05
#